data_AF-I2AWG5-F1
#
_entry.id   AF-I2AWG5-F1
#
_cell.length_a   1.000
_cell.length_b   1.000
_cell.length_c   1.000
_cell.angle_alpha   90.00
_cell.angle_beta   90.00
_cell.angle_gamma   90.00
#
_symmetry.space_group_name_H-M   'P 1'
#
loop_
_entity.id
_entity.type
_entity.pdbx_description
1 polymer ?
#
loop_
_entity_poly.entity_id
_entity_poly.type
_entity_poly.pdbx_seq_one_letter_code
_entity_poly.pdbx_strand_id
1 'polypeptide(L)' 'MADHVQGLAQLEILCKQLYETTDTTVRHQAEKALVEFTNSPDCLSKCQLLLERGSSSYS' A
#
# COMPACT_ATOMS: atom_id res chain seq x y z
N MET A 1 9.97 -13.43 8.49
CA MET A 1 9.93 -11.99 8.84
C MET A 1 10.22 -11.05 7.65
N ALA A 2 10.36 -11.54 6.40
CA ALA A 2 10.68 -10.70 5.23
C ALA A 2 9.45 -10.36 4.35
N ASP A 3 8.41 -11.19 4.36
CA ASP A 3 7.23 -11.05 3.49
C ASP A 3 6.41 -9.78 3.78
N HIS A 4 6.28 -9.42 5.06
CA HIS A 4 5.53 -8.22 5.45
C HIS A 4 6.15 -6.92 4.93
N VAL A 5 7.49 -6.84 4.79
CA VAL A 5 8.17 -5.63 4.33
C VAL A 5 7.93 -5.37 2.83
N GLN A 6 7.80 -6.43 2.03
CA GLN A 6 7.52 -6.31 0.60
C GLN A 6 6.08 -5.82 0.35
N GLY A 7 5.13 -6.28 1.15
CA GLY A 7 3.75 -5.80 1.11
C GLY A 7 3.63 -4.31 1.49
N LEU A 8 4.44 -3.86 2.46
CA LEU A 8 4.47 -2.46 2.88
C LEU A 8 5.03 -1.53 1.80
N ALA A 9 6.17 -1.88 1.21
CA ALA A 9 6.77 -1.11 0.13
C ALA A 9 5.83 -0.98 -1.09
N GLN A 10 5.11 -2.05 -1.43
CA GLN A 10 4.08 -2.01 -2.47
C GLN A 10 2.97 -1.02 -2.16
N LEU A 11 2.44 -1.00 -0.93
CA LEU A 11 1.38 -0.07 -0.54
C LEU A 11 1.83 1.39 -0.66
N GLU A 12 3.03 1.72 -0.19
CA GLU A 12 3.58 3.08 -0.32
C GLU A 12 3.71 3.49 -1.78
N ILE A 13 4.25 2.60 -2.64
CA ILE A 13 4.40 2.86 -4.08
C ILE A 13 3.04 3.02 -4.77
N LEU A 14 2.04 2.22 -4.41
CA LEU A 14 0.68 2.31 -4.97
C LEU A 14 0.01 3.62 -4.57
N CYS A 15 0.14 4.01 -3.29
CA CYS A 15 -0.40 5.26 -2.79
C CYS A 15 0.30 6.48 -3.43
N LYS A 16 1.63 6.44 -3.57
CA LYS A 16 2.41 7.46 -4.29
C LYS A 16 1.97 7.56 -5.75
N GLN A 17 1.84 6.43 -6.45
CA GLN A 17 1.37 6.42 -7.84
C GLN A 17 -0.03 7.02 -7.96
N LEU A 18 -0.96 6.68 -7.07
CA LEU A 18 -2.28 7.32 -7.06
C LEU A 18 -2.21 8.83 -6.77
N TYR A 19 -1.27 9.30 -5.96
CA TYR A 19 -1.22 10.72 -5.60
C TYR A 19 -0.43 11.57 -6.61
N GLU A 20 0.66 11.05 -7.14
CA GLU A 20 1.59 11.76 -8.04
C GLU A 20 1.25 11.56 -9.52
N THR A 21 0.60 10.46 -9.91
CA THR A 21 0.36 10.19 -11.33
C THR A 21 -0.86 10.94 -11.86
N THR A 22 -0.69 11.57 -13.01
CA THR A 22 -1.76 12.13 -13.85
C THR A 22 -2.22 11.13 -14.93
N ASP A 23 -1.48 10.03 -15.12
CA ASP A 23 -1.79 9.00 -16.09
C ASP A 23 -2.93 8.09 -15.61
N THR A 24 -4.04 8.09 -16.35
CA THR A 24 -5.23 7.29 -16.04
C THR A 24 -4.93 5.79 -15.93
N THR A 25 -3.99 5.29 -16.73
CA THR A 25 -3.55 3.89 -16.72
C THR A 25 -2.81 3.53 -15.43
N VAL A 26 -1.87 4.38 -15.01
CA VAL A 26 -1.11 4.18 -13.76
C VAL A 26 -2.04 4.28 -12.57
N ARG A 27 -2.99 5.23 -12.58
CA ARG A 27 -4.06 5.29 -11.56
C ARG A 27 -4.88 4.01 -11.51
N HIS A 28 -5.34 3.49 -12.65
CA HIS A 28 -6.13 2.27 -12.71
C HIS A 28 -5.37 1.05 -12.20
N GLN A 29 -4.10 0.90 -12.60
CA GLN A 29 -3.26 -0.20 -12.09
C GLN A 29 -3.04 -0.08 -10.59
N ALA A 30 -2.75 1.13 -10.11
CA ALA A 30 -2.53 1.38 -8.70
C ALA A 30 -3.81 1.14 -7.88
N GLU A 31 -4.97 1.59 -8.35
CA GLU A 31 -6.26 1.27 -7.73
C GLU A 31 -6.50 -0.23 -7.69
N LYS A 32 -6.32 -0.93 -8.81
CA LYS A 32 -6.60 -2.37 -8.88
C LYS A 32 -5.72 -3.15 -7.91
N ALA A 33 -4.42 -2.83 -7.85
CA ALA A 33 -3.51 -3.46 -6.91
C ALA A 33 -3.81 -3.08 -5.45
N LEU A 34 -4.26 -1.84 -5.17
CA LEU A 34 -4.65 -1.41 -3.83
C LEU A 34 -5.99 -2.04 -3.39
N VAL A 35 -6.90 -2.28 -4.33
CA VAL A 35 -8.12 -3.08 -4.14
C VAL A 35 -7.76 -4.53 -3.83
N GLU A 36 -6.88 -5.16 -4.61
CA GLU A 36 -6.44 -6.54 -4.33
C GLU A 36 -5.73 -6.62 -2.98
N PHE A 37 -4.95 -5.60 -2.62
CA PHE A 37 -4.32 -5.49 -1.31
C PHE A 37 -5.34 -5.34 -0.17
N THR A 38 -6.36 -4.50 -0.31
CA THR A 38 -7.42 -4.32 0.71
C THR A 38 -8.37 -5.52 0.81
N ASN A 39 -8.57 -6.24 -0.29
CA ASN A 39 -9.26 -7.54 -0.31
C ASN A 39 -8.40 -8.65 0.30
N SER A 40 -7.09 -8.44 0.46
CA SER A 40 -6.23 -9.37 1.16
C SER A 40 -6.53 -9.34 2.66
N PRO A 41 -6.63 -10.49 3.34
CA PRO A 41 -6.82 -10.54 4.79
C PRO A 41 -5.66 -9.89 5.56
N ASP A 42 -4.50 -9.77 4.92
CA ASP A 42 -3.29 -9.16 5.49
C ASP A 42 -3.28 -7.63 5.46
N CYS A 43 -4.25 -6.96 4.82
CA CYS A 43 -4.27 -5.49 4.76
C CYS A 43 -4.26 -4.86 6.15
N LEU A 44 -5.16 -5.33 7.02
CA LEU A 44 -5.29 -4.81 8.38
C LEU A 44 -4.02 -5.08 9.19
N SER A 45 -3.45 -6.29 9.05
CA SER A 45 -2.23 -6.70 9.76
C SER A 45 -1.00 -5.91 9.29
N LYS A 46 -0.89 -5.63 7.99
CA LYS A 46 0.16 -4.77 7.40
C LYS A 46 0.00 -3.32 7.84
N CYS A 47 -1.21 -2.76 7.86
CA CYS A 47 -1.46 -1.41 8.40
C CYS A 47 -1.20 -1.32 9.91
N GLN A 48 -1.55 -2.34 10.70
CA GLN A 48 -1.24 -2.40 12.13
C GLN A 48 0.28 -2.36 12.35
N LEU A 49 1.03 -3.22 11.64
CA LEU A 49 2.49 -3.18 11.65
C LEU A 49 3.07 -1.81 11.27
N LEU A 50 2.43 -1.13 10.31
CA LEU A 50 2.80 0.22 9.88
C LEU A 50 2.64 1.25 11.02
N LEU A 51 1.50 1.22 11.73
CA LEU A 51 1.23 2.04 12.91
C LEU A 51 2.21 1.72 14.06
N GLU A 52 2.45 0.43 14.33
CA GLU A 52 3.34 -0.01 15.40
C GLU A 52 4.81 0.33 15.15
N ARG A 53 5.24 0.38 13.88
CA ARG A 53 6.60 0.77 13.49
C ARG A 53 6.87 2.28 13.64
N GLY A 54 5.84 3.12 13.89
CA GLY A 54 5.98 4.57 14.10
C GLY A 54 6.65 5.35 12.96
N SER A 55 6.83 4.72 11.80
CA SER A 55 7.71 5.19 10.72
C SER A 55 6.95 5.60 9.45
N SER A 56 5.62 5.65 9.51
CA SER A 56 4.82 5.84 8.30
C SER A 56 3.81 6.94 8.50
N SER A 57 3.77 7.82 7.51
CA SER A 57 3.02 9.08 7.39
C SER A 57 1.49 8.91 7.39
N TYR A 58 0.97 7.77 7.84
CA TYR A 58 -0.45 7.38 7.88
C TYR A 58 -1.01 7.38 9.31
N SER A 59 -0.33 8.06 10.24
CA SER A 59 -0.87 8.44 11.55
C SER A 59 -1.46 9.84 11.53
#